data_AF-A0A3D5DSW3-F1
#
_entry.id   AF-A0A3D5DSW3-F1
#
_cell.length_a   1.000
_cell.length_b   1.000
_cell.length_c   1.000
_cell.angle_alpha   90.00
_cell.angle_beta   90.00
_cell.angle_gamma   90.00
#
_symmetry.space_group_name_H-M   'P 1'
#
loop_
_entity.id
_entity.type
_entity.pdbx_description
1 polymer ?
#
loop_
_entity_poly.entity_id
_entity_poly.type
_entity_poly.pdbx_seq_one_letter_code
_entity_poly.pdbx_strand_id
1 'polypeptide(L)'
;MKPGSPRWRRVGVIVGVAIAVVAGAAIVVGILTVGGLTRQVPRFQSLAEHPDSSLRGTVAYFADQTRCVRVVAAAGRPVKTVYCLPKMDVPKAVKEGKEIGPQLVWLPDGRLRVTMFRMTPPPKPGAAPGLHPGWQKIVDVRTGKIEDVPAADVPSQPNRQTHPMVSPSGQRISWTSDNGRVKVMLTDRNGPSRTLLSAQGPGEYTYGLGAVFWAPNWQWIAADDGRILIITIGHPPVTRVLTTESSQGAFDAGLARFALTGASILTPAR
;
A
#
# COMPACT_ATOMS: atom_id res chain seq x y z
N MET A 1 -77.18 -3.86 14.38
CA MET A 1 -76.10 -3.82 15.37
C MET A 1 -74.83 -3.23 14.72
N LYS A 2 -74.44 -2.02 15.11
CA LYS A 2 -73.04 -1.54 15.12
C LYS A 2 -72.57 -1.64 16.60
N PRO A 3 -71.28 -1.61 16.96
CA PRO A 3 -70.07 -1.41 16.13
C PRO A 3 -68.88 -2.34 16.47
N GLY A 4 -67.83 -2.32 15.63
CA GLY A 4 -66.53 -2.97 15.91
C GLY A 4 -65.41 -2.37 15.06
N SER A 5 -65.14 -1.10 15.30
CA SER A 5 -64.06 -0.21 14.82
C SER A 5 -62.96 -0.74 13.86
N PRO A 6 -62.72 -0.10 12.69
CA PRO A 6 -61.57 -0.35 11.80
C PRO A 6 -60.26 0.36 12.25
N ARG A 7 -60.20 0.83 13.50
CA ARG A 7 -59.09 1.67 14.01
C ARG A 7 -57.82 0.88 14.34
N TRP A 8 -57.92 -0.41 14.66
CA TRP A 8 -56.77 -1.20 15.13
C TRP A 8 -55.84 -1.68 14.01
N ARG A 9 -56.35 -1.91 12.80
CA ARG A 9 -55.51 -2.29 11.65
C ARG A 9 -54.65 -1.15 11.11
N ARG A 10 -55.08 0.12 11.25
CA ARG A 10 -54.28 1.28 10.80
C ARG A 10 -53.17 1.65 11.78
N VAL A 11 -53.37 1.44 13.09
CA VAL A 11 -52.35 1.70 14.11
C VAL A 11 -51.19 0.69 14.00
N GLY A 12 -51.49 -0.59 13.74
CA GLY A 12 -50.43 -1.60 13.54
C GLY A 12 -49.52 -1.33 12.32
N VAL A 13 -50.07 -0.80 11.23
CA VAL A 13 -49.30 -0.46 10.02
C VAL A 13 -48.43 0.78 10.24
N ILE A 14 -48.94 1.80 10.93
CA ILE A 14 -48.18 3.03 11.21
C ILE A 14 -47.04 2.76 12.21
N VAL A 15 -47.29 1.93 13.23
CA VAL A 15 -46.24 1.53 14.19
C VAL A 15 -45.20 0.63 13.51
N GLY A 16 -45.60 -0.28 12.63
CA GLY A 16 -44.68 -1.13 11.85
C GLY A 16 -43.78 -0.34 10.89
N VAL A 17 -44.33 0.67 10.20
CA VAL A 17 -43.56 1.56 9.32
C VAL A 17 -42.63 2.47 10.13
N ALA A 18 -43.07 3.00 11.27
CA ALA A 18 -42.23 3.82 12.14
C ALA A 18 -41.04 3.02 12.71
N ILE A 19 -41.25 1.77 13.14
CA ILE A 19 -40.16 0.89 13.61
C ILE A 19 -39.21 0.52 12.46
N ALA A 20 -39.72 0.26 11.26
CA ALA A 20 -38.88 -0.04 10.10
C ALA A 20 -38.04 1.17 9.64
N VAL A 21 -38.59 2.39 9.73
CA VAL A 21 -37.85 3.63 9.43
C VAL A 21 -36.83 3.95 10.51
N VAL A 22 -37.13 3.71 11.79
CA VAL A 22 -36.17 3.89 12.89
C VAL A 22 -35.07 2.82 12.85
N ALA A 23 -35.38 1.56 12.52
CA ALA A 23 -34.39 0.52 12.32
C ALA A 23 -33.54 0.76 11.07
N GLY A 24 -34.16 1.20 9.96
CA GLY A 24 -33.46 1.58 8.74
C GLY A 24 -32.56 2.81 8.95
N ALA A 25 -33.02 3.82 9.67
CA ALA A 25 -32.23 4.98 10.04
C ALA A 25 -31.13 4.62 11.04
N ALA A 26 -31.35 3.72 11.99
CA ALA A 26 -30.32 3.23 12.91
C ALA A 26 -29.28 2.35 12.19
N ILE A 27 -29.66 1.62 11.14
CA ILE A 27 -28.73 0.87 10.28
C ILE A 27 -27.95 1.83 9.38
N VAL A 28 -28.57 2.86 8.80
CA VAL A 28 -27.88 3.86 7.97
C VAL A 28 -26.99 4.76 8.83
N VAL A 29 -27.43 5.19 10.00
CA VAL A 29 -26.61 5.93 10.98
C VAL A 29 -25.55 5.00 11.60
N GLY A 30 -25.83 3.73 11.81
CA GLY A 30 -24.85 2.71 12.20
C GLY A 30 -23.76 2.50 11.15
N ILE A 31 -24.13 2.41 9.88
CA ILE A 31 -23.19 2.29 8.75
C ILE A 31 -22.40 3.60 8.56
N LEU A 32 -23.00 4.76 8.79
CA LEU A 32 -22.32 6.06 8.73
C LEU A 32 -21.46 6.36 9.97
N THR A 33 -21.77 5.80 11.14
CA THR A 33 -20.94 5.95 12.37
C THR A 33 -19.82 4.91 12.46
N VAL A 34 -19.98 3.73 11.86
CA VAL A 34 -18.88 2.77 11.66
C VAL A 34 -17.82 3.31 10.68
N GLY A 35 -18.17 4.29 9.84
CA GLY A 35 -17.26 5.03 8.96
C GLY A 35 -16.63 6.30 9.57
N GLY A 36 -17.01 6.71 10.78
CA GLY A 36 -16.70 8.05 11.31
C GLY A 36 -16.02 8.11 12.69
N LEU A 37 -15.88 6.99 13.40
CA LEU A 37 -14.98 6.92 14.56
C LEU A 37 -13.55 6.85 14.02
N THR A 38 -12.77 7.90 14.27
CA THR A 38 -11.34 8.03 14.01
C THR A 38 -10.56 6.89 14.69
N ARG A 39 -10.59 5.73 14.03
CA ARG A 39 -9.82 4.52 14.32
C ARG A 39 -8.34 4.93 14.32
N GLN A 40 -7.76 5.09 15.51
CA GLN A 40 -6.41 5.63 15.67
C GLN A 40 -5.37 4.65 15.11
N VAL A 41 -5.00 4.84 13.84
CA VAL A 41 -3.78 4.29 13.25
C VAL A 41 -2.57 4.84 14.04
N PRO A 42 -1.50 4.05 14.27
CA PRO A 42 -0.29 4.54 14.91
C PRO A 42 0.19 5.87 14.32
N ARG A 43 0.36 6.86 15.20
CA ARG A 43 0.82 8.20 14.84
C ARG A 43 2.34 8.21 14.77
N PHE A 44 2.86 8.57 13.60
CA PHE A 44 4.27 8.84 13.38
C PHE A 44 4.42 10.23 12.75
N GLN A 45 5.55 10.89 12.98
CA GLN A 45 5.83 12.20 12.38
C GLN A 45 5.88 12.09 10.84
N SER A 46 5.31 13.08 10.16
CA SER A 46 5.34 13.20 8.70
C SER A 46 6.66 13.79 8.23
N LEU A 47 7.36 13.10 7.32
CA LEU A 47 8.55 13.63 6.62
C LEU A 47 8.18 14.71 5.61
N ALA A 48 6.94 14.73 5.13
CA ALA A 48 6.47 15.82 4.26
C ALA A 48 6.32 17.14 5.03
N GLU A 49 6.05 17.09 6.34
CA GLU A 49 5.94 18.28 7.20
C GLU A 49 7.26 18.60 7.90
N HIS A 50 8.00 17.57 8.31
CA HIS A 50 9.29 17.68 8.99
C HIS A 50 10.35 16.88 8.22
N PRO A 51 10.89 17.43 7.11
CA PRO A 51 11.90 16.74 6.33
C PRO A 51 13.17 16.43 7.12
N ASP A 52 13.83 15.33 6.77
CA ASP A 52 15.11 14.93 7.36
C ASP A 52 16.17 14.74 6.27
N SER A 53 17.07 15.72 6.16
CA SER A 53 18.13 15.75 5.16
C SER A 53 19.21 14.69 5.35
N SER A 54 19.25 14.01 6.52
CA SER A 54 20.14 12.87 6.74
C SER A 54 19.68 11.63 5.96
N LEU A 55 18.39 11.53 5.63
CA LEU A 55 17.85 10.44 4.82
C LEU A 55 18.21 10.64 3.34
N ARG A 56 19.06 9.74 2.84
CA ARG A 56 19.46 9.69 1.43
C ARG A 56 18.63 8.68 0.65
N GLY A 57 18.50 8.94 -0.65
CA GLY A 57 17.81 8.08 -1.61
C GLY A 57 16.48 8.66 -2.08
N THR A 58 15.82 7.89 -2.94
CA THR A 58 14.55 8.24 -3.57
C THR A 58 13.61 7.04 -3.51
N VAL A 59 12.32 7.31 -3.28
CA VAL A 59 11.26 6.32 -3.25
C VAL A 59 10.29 6.58 -4.40
N ALA A 60 10.05 5.58 -5.25
CA ALA A 60 8.91 5.58 -6.16
C ALA A 60 7.76 4.83 -5.49
N TYR A 61 6.53 5.31 -5.64
CA TYR A 61 5.35 4.65 -5.10
C TYR A 61 4.12 4.88 -5.97
N PHE A 62 3.16 3.96 -5.90
CA PHE A 62 1.86 4.12 -6.54
C PHE A 62 0.88 4.77 -5.56
N ALA A 63 0.38 5.96 -5.92
CA ALA A 63 -0.63 6.69 -5.19
C ALA A 63 -2.03 6.20 -5.61
N ASP A 64 -2.63 5.34 -4.78
CA ASP A 64 -3.82 4.57 -5.14
C ASP A 64 -5.03 5.46 -5.51
N GLN A 65 -5.25 6.53 -4.75
CA GLN A 65 -6.38 7.45 -4.95
C GLN A 65 -6.32 8.16 -6.30
N THR A 66 -5.12 8.55 -6.74
CA THR A 66 -4.92 9.26 -8.01
C THR A 66 -4.55 8.33 -9.16
N ARG A 67 -4.27 7.05 -8.87
CA ARG A 67 -3.71 6.05 -9.80
C ARG A 67 -2.44 6.52 -10.49
N CYS A 68 -1.62 7.30 -9.80
CA CYS A 68 -0.37 7.81 -10.34
C CYS A 68 0.84 7.25 -9.60
N VAL A 69 1.85 6.87 -10.35
CA VAL A 69 3.20 6.65 -9.84
C VAL A 69 3.84 7.99 -9.55
N ARG A 70 4.29 8.15 -8.32
CA ARG A 70 4.99 9.32 -7.81
C ARG A 70 6.38 8.92 -7.34
N VAL A 71 7.26 9.91 -7.29
CA VAL A 71 8.62 9.80 -6.81
C VAL A 71 8.79 10.85 -5.72
N VAL A 72 9.39 10.49 -4.60
CA VAL A 72 9.64 11.37 -3.46
C VAL A 72 11.05 11.14 -2.93
N ALA A 73 11.73 12.20 -2.50
CA ALA A 73 12.99 12.05 -1.79
C ALA A 73 12.76 11.30 -0.47
N ALA A 74 13.67 10.42 -0.05
CA ALA A 74 13.57 9.73 1.24
C ALA A 74 13.51 10.72 2.43
N ALA A 75 14.07 11.92 2.25
CA ALA A 75 13.98 13.02 3.20
C ALA A 75 12.56 13.60 3.37
N GLY A 76 11.59 13.24 2.53
CA GLY A 76 10.20 13.71 2.59
C GLY A 76 9.79 14.65 1.46
N ARG A 77 10.73 15.44 0.91
CA ARG A 77 10.51 16.37 -0.20
C ARG A 77 11.77 16.52 -1.07
N PRO A 78 11.64 16.85 -2.37
CA PRO A 78 10.38 17.10 -3.09
C PRO A 78 9.66 15.81 -3.53
N VAL A 79 8.42 15.97 -4.00
CA VAL A 79 7.60 14.90 -4.61
C VAL A 79 7.22 15.29 -6.04
N LYS A 80 7.24 14.32 -6.96
CA LYS A 80 6.93 14.49 -8.38
C LYS A 80 6.04 13.35 -8.87
N THR A 81 4.99 13.66 -9.62
CA THR A 81 4.24 12.64 -10.37
C THR A 81 4.99 12.32 -11.66
N VAL A 82 5.21 11.04 -11.95
CA VAL A 82 6.01 10.60 -13.11
C VAL A 82 5.21 9.82 -14.15
N TYR A 83 4.14 9.13 -13.74
CA TYR A 83 3.31 8.38 -14.66
C TYR A 83 1.93 8.13 -14.04
N CYS A 84 0.84 8.35 -14.78
CA CYS A 84 -0.50 7.99 -14.33
C CYS A 84 -1.02 6.81 -15.13
N LEU A 85 -1.47 5.78 -14.43
CA LEU A 85 -2.00 4.58 -15.07
C LEU A 85 -3.31 4.93 -15.76
N PRO A 86 -3.57 4.38 -16.96
CA PRO A 86 -4.87 4.53 -17.59
C PRO A 86 -5.97 3.96 -16.71
N LYS A 87 -7.21 4.39 -16.96
CA LYS A 87 -8.38 3.74 -16.37
C LYS A 87 -8.39 2.28 -16.81
N MET A 88 -8.83 1.40 -15.91
CA MET A 88 -8.93 -0.02 -16.20
C MET A 88 -9.95 -0.23 -17.32
N ASP A 89 -9.56 -0.96 -18.36
CA ASP A 89 -10.46 -1.46 -19.39
C ASP A 89 -11.24 -2.65 -18.82
N VAL A 90 -12.47 -2.39 -18.38
CA VAL A 90 -13.32 -3.39 -17.71
C VAL A 90 -13.68 -4.56 -18.64
N PRO A 91 -14.14 -4.33 -19.89
CA PRO A 91 -14.36 -5.43 -20.83
C PRO A 91 -13.12 -6.31 -21.03
N LYS A 92 -11.95 -5.70 -21.20
CA LYS A 92 -10.69 -6.44 -21.33
C LYS A 92 -10.34 -7.22 -20.07
N ALA A 93 -10.57 -6.64 -18.89
CA ALA A 93 -10.31 -7.30 -17.62
C ALA A 93 -11.18 -8.56 -17.40
N VAL A 94 -12.41 -8.56 -17.92
CA VAL A 94 -13.30 -9.74 -17.87
C VAL A 94 -12.76 -10.87 -18.76
N LYS A 95 -12.25 -10.53 -19.94
CA LYS A 95 -11.78 -11.51 -20.93
C LYS A 95 -10.37 -12.03 -20.65
N GLU A 96 -9.47 -11.14 -20.25
CA GLU A 96 -8.02 -11.38 -20.19
C GLU A 96 -7.46 -11.42 -18.76
N GLY A 97 -8.31 -11.19 -17.75
CA GLY A 97 -7.94 -11.09 -16.35
C GLY A 97 -7.73 -9.66 -15.87
N LYS A 98 -7.92 -9.45 -14.56
CA LYS A 98 -7.83 -8.13 -13.92
C LYS A 98 -6.37 -7.69 -13.86
N GLU A 99 -6.10 -6.45 -14.24
CA GLU A 99 -4.77 -5.87 -14.03
C GLU A 99 -4.46 -5.70 -12.54
N ILE A 100 -3.31 -6.22 -12.12
CA ILE A 100 -2.77 -6.09 -10.76
C ILE A 100 -1.36 -5.49 -10.80
N GLY A 101 -0.99 -4.79 -9.73
CA GLY A 101 0.24 -4.01 -9.62
C GLY A 101 -0.05 -2.54 -9.28
N PRO A 102 0.79 -1.59 -9.74
CA PRO A 102 2.05 -1.82 -10.46
C PRO A 102 3.15 -2.33 -9.55
N GLN A 103 3.97 -3.27 -10.04
CA GLN A 103 5.30 -3.47 -9.48
C GLN A 103 6.22 -2.35 -9.99
N LEU A 104 6.90 -1.69 -9.06
CA LEU A 104 7.87 -0.63 -9.37
C LEU A 104 9.28 -1.16 -9.16
N VAL A 105 10.20 -0.87 -10.10
CA VAL A 105 11.61 -1.25 -9.99
C VAL A 105 12.49 -0.14 -10.54
N TRP A 106 13.45 0.32 -9.75
CA TRP A 106 14.50 1.22 -10.24
C TRP A 106 15.49 0.44 -11.11
N LEU A 107 15.76 0.96 -12.29
CA LEU A 107 16.84 0.49 -13.15
C LEU A 107 18.17 1.14 -12.72
N PRO A 108 19.33 0.52 -13.01
CA PRO A 108 20.64 1.05 -12.65
C PRO A 108 20.92 2.46 -13.20
N ASP A 109 20.32 2.81 -14.35
CA ASP A 109 20.45 4.13 -15.00
C ASP A 109 19.58 5.22 -14.36
N GLY A 110 18.80 4.89 -13.34
CA GLY A 110 17.90 5.81 -12.64
C GLY A 110 16.52 5.97 -13.29
N ARG A 111 16.20 5.21 -14.35
CA ARG A 111 14.84 5.12 -14.88
C ARG A 111 13.99 4.17 -14.03
N LEU A 112 12.68 4.33 -14.09
CA LEU A 112 11.73 3.55 -13.33
C LEU A 112 10.97 2.59 -14.25
N ARG A 113 11.07 1.29 -13.97
CA ARG A 113 10.27 0.26 -14.63
C ARG A 113 8.96 0.07 -13.88
N VAL A 114 7.85 0.19 -14.61
CA VAL A 114 6.47 0.05 -14.11
C VAL A 114 5.87 -1.17 -14.79
N THR A 115 5.51 -2.19 -14.02
CA THR A 115 4.97 -3.46 -14.55
C THR A 115 3.58 -3.73 -14.01
N MET A 116 2.63 -3.97 -14.90
CA MET A 116 1.33 -4.54 -14.56
C MET A 116 1.28 -6.01 -14.97
N PHE A 117 0.66 -6.81 -14.13
CA PHE A 117 0.36 -8.22 -14.41
C PHE A 117 -1.14 -8.40 -14.59
N ARG A 118 -1.55 -9.53 -15.15
CA ARG A 118 -2.97 -9.92 -15.19
C ARG A 118 -3.23 -11.10 -14.29
N MET A 119 -4.26 -10.97 -13.48
CA MET A 119 -4.73 -12.03 -12.60
C MET A 119 -6.01 -12.63 -13.16
N THR A 120 -5.99 -13.92 -13.43
CA THR A 120 -7.18 -14.69 -13.80
C THR A 120 -7.70 -15.46 -12.59
N PRO A 121 -9.03 -15.71 -12.50
CA PRO A 121 -9.59 -16.54 -11.44
C PRO A 121 -8.90 -17.92 -11.35
N PRO A 122 -8.88 -18.54 -10.16
CA PRO A 122 -8.33 -19.87 -10.01
C PRO A 122 -9.14 -20.88 -10.84
N PRO A 123 -8.49 -21.89 -11.44
CA PRO A 123 -9.18 -22.86 -12.30
C PRO A 123 -10.13 -23.79 -11.53
N LYS A 124 -9.94 -23.92 -10.21
CA LYS A 124 -10.80 -24.68 -9.30
C LYS A 124 -10.78 -24.08 -7.89
N PRO A 125 -11.81 -24.33 -7.05
CA PRO A 125 -11.80 -23.90 -5.66
C PRO A 125 -10.55 -24.38 -4.92
N GLY A 126 -9.92 -23.49 -4.14
CA GLY A 126 -8.70 -23.78 -3.38
C GLY A 126 -7.38 -23.70 -4.17
N ALA A 127 -7.42 -23.50 -5.49
CA ALA A 127 -6.21 -23.23 -6.28
C ALA A 127 -5.80 -21.75 -6.19
N ALA A 128 -4.52 -21.46 -6.44
CA ALA A 128 -4.05 -20.09 -6.59
C ALA A 128 -4.60 -19.46 -7.89
N PRO A 129 -4.88 -18.14 -7.91
CA PRO A 129 -5.16 -17.41 -9.14
C PRO A 129 -4.02 -17.53 -10.14
N GLY A 130 -4.34 -17.52 -11.44
CA GLY A 130 -3.34 -17.47 -12.50
C GLY A 130 -2.75 -16.07 -12.61
N LEU A 131 -1.42 -15.98 -12.77
CA LEU A 131 -0.72 -14.72 -13.01
C LEU A 131 -0.06 -14.74 -14.39
N HIS A 132 -0.32 -13.71 -15.18
CA HIS A 132 0.14 -13.60 -16.56
C HIS A 132 0.81 -12.24 -16.81
N PRO A 133 1.68 -12.14 -17.83
CA PRO A 133 2.16 -10.85 -18.31
C PRO A 133 1.00 -9.89 -18.62
N GLY A 134 1.09 -8.64 -18.15
CA GLY A 134 0.17 -7.57 -18.52
C GLY A 134 0.84 -6.62 -19.51
N TRP A 135 1.46 -5.58 -18.98
CA TRP A 135 2.26 -4.64 -19.75
C TRP A 135 3.39 -4.10 -18.90
N GLN A 136 4.43 -3.58 -19.55
CA GLN A 136 5.54 -2.94 -18.86
C GLN A 136 5.97 -1.66 -19.59
N LYS A 137 6.33 -0.65 -18.81
CA LYS A 137 6.84 0.63 -19.28
C LYS A 137 8.14 0.98 -18.55
N ILE A 138 9.03 1.67 -19.25
CA ILE A 138 10.20 2.32 -18.66
C ILE A 138 9.96 3.82 -18.68
N VAL A 139 10.00 4.44 -17.51
CA VAL A 139 9.75 5.87 -17.30
C VAL A 139 11.08 6.53 -16.96
N ASP A 140 11.52 7.46 -17.79
CA ASP A 140 12.55 8.41 -17.40
C ASP A 140 11.93 9.45 -16.46
N VAL A 141 12.24 9.30 -15.18
CA VAL A 141 11.71 10.15 -14.11
C VAL A 141 12.22 11.59 -14.17
N ARG A 142 13.33 11.85 -14.86
CA ARG A 142 13.90 13.19 -15.04
C ARG A 142 13.14 13.91 -16.14
N THR A 143 13.06 13.31 -17.32
CA THR A 143 12.48 13.94 -18.52
C THR A 143 10.98 13.73 -18.66
N GLY A 144 10.41 12.71 -18.02
CA GLY A 144 9.02 12.29 -18.21
C GLY A 144 8.81 11.43 -19.47
N LYS A 145 9.87 11.10 -20.23
CA LYS A 145 9.77 10.22 -21.39
C LYS A 145 9.35 8.81 -20.96
N ILE A 146 8.45 8.21 -21.71
CA ILE A 146 7.93 6.86 -21.45
C ILE A 146 8.23 5.98 -22.66
N GLU A 147 8.76 4.79 -22.40
CA GLU A 147 9.06 3.77 -23.39
C GLU A 147 8.23 2.53 -23.09
N ASP A 148 7.55 2.01 -24.11
CA ASP A 148 6.83 0.74 -24.04
C ASP A 148 7.80 -0.43 -24.16
N VAL A 149 7.62 -1.43 -23.30
CA VAL A 149 8.35 -2.70 -23.40
C VAL A 149 7.55 -3.64 -24.30
N PRO A 150 8.17 -4.27 -25.32
CA PRO A 150 7.50 -5.24 -26.18
C PRO A 150 6.82 -6.34 -25.37
N ALA A 151 5.64 -6.79 -25.81
CA ALA A 151 4.85 -7.78 -25.06
C ALA A 151 5.62 -9.10 -24.79
N ALA A 152 6.52 -9.50 -25.69
CA ALA A 152 7.36 -10.69 -25.54
C ALA A 152 8.40 -10.57 -24.42
N ASP A 153 8.76 -9.34 -24.04
CA ASP A 153 9.77 -9.05 -23.00
C ASP A 153 9.14 -8.75 -21.63
N VAL A 154 7.79 -8.71 -21.56
CA VAL A 154 7.08 -8.48 -20.29
C VAL A 154 7.19 -9.74 -19.43
N PRO A 155 7.70 -9.66 -18.19
CA PRO A 155 7.88 -10.82 -17.34
C PRO A 155 6.53 -11.43 -16.94
N SER A 156 6.49 -12.75 -16.78
CA SER A 156 5.32 -13.49 -16.30
C SER A 156 5.17 -13.50 -14.78
N GLN A 157 6.20 -13.05 -14.05
CA GLN A 157 6.21 -13.03 -12.58
C GLN A 157 6.81 -11.74 -12.02
N PRO A 158 6.43 -11.33 -10.80
CA PRO A 158 7.01 -10.17 -10.13
C PRO A 158 8.47 -10.41 -9.76
N ASN A 159 9.31 -9.41 -9.95
CA ASN A 159 10.69 -9.46 -9.50
C ASN A 159 10.77 -9.36 -7.96
N ARG A 160 11.11 -10.45 -7.29
CA ARG A 160 11.24 -10.47 -5.81
C ARG A 160 12.62 -10.03 -5.30
N GLN A 161 13.60 -9.88 -6.19
CA GLN A 161 14.98 -9.52 -5.83
C GLN A 161 15.13 -8.04 -5.44
N THR A 162 14.10 -7.23 -5.65
CA THR A 162 14.11 -5.79 -5.36
C THR A 162 13.82 -5.45 -3.89
N HIS A 163 13.52 -6.46 -3.06
CA HIS A 163 13.14 -6.29 -1.65
C HIS A 163 14.15 -6.97 -0.73
N PRO A 164 15.37 -6.41 -0.57
CA PRO A 164 16.40 -7.04 0.22
C PRO A 164 16.02 -7.10 1.70
N MET A 165 16.00 -8.31 2.25
CA MET A 165 15.71 -8.60 3.66
C MET A 165 16.96 -8.74 4.52
N VAL A 166 18.12 -8.91 3.89
CA VAL A 166 19.42 -9.11 4.54
C VAL A 166 20.40 -8.09 3.99
N SER A 167 21.08 -7.36 4.87
CA SER A 167 22.13 -6.41 4.49
C SER A 167 23.44 -7.12 4.13
N PRO A 168 24.38 -6.46 3.45
CA PRO A 168 25.72 -7.00 3.19
C PRO A 168 26.50 -7.34 4.45
N SER A 169 26.25 -6.63 5.57
CA SER A 169 26.82 -6.94 6.88
C SER A 169 26.20 -8.19 7.53
N GLY A 170 25.15 -8.76 6.94
CA GLY A 170 24.43 -9.94 7.42
C GLY A 170 23.29 -9.63 8.39
N GLN A 171 22.93 -8.35 8.58
CA GLN A 171 21.79 -7.97 9.41
C GLN A 171 20.48 -8.29 8.68
N ARG A 172 19.58 -8.99 9.36
CA ARG A 172 18.31 -9.47 8.80
C ARG A 172 17.14 -8.70 9.38
N ILE A 173 16.23 -8.29 8.50
CA ILE A 173 14.91 -7.77 8.91
C ILE A 173 13.95 -8.95 8.95
N SER A 174 13.08 -8.96 9.95
CA SER A 174 11.88 -9.79 9.97
C SER A 174 10.71 -8.95 10.49
N TRP A 175 9.49 -9.34 10.13
CA TRP A 175 8.31 -8.64 10.61
C TRP A 175 7.15 -9.60 10.80
N THR A 176 6.24 -9.22 11.68
CA THR A 176 4.99 -9.95 11.92
C THR A 176 3.81 -8.99 11.82
N SER A 177 2.66 -9.53 11.44
CA SER A 177 1.38 -8.85 11.47
C SER A 177 0.34 -9.85 11.99
N ASP A 178 -0.12 -9.65 13.22
CA ASP A 178 -1.02 -10.56 13.93
C ASP A 178 -2.05 -9.75 14.73
N ASN A 179 -3.34 -10.00 14.49
CA ASN A 179 -4.44 -9.40 15.24
C ASN A 179 -4.36 -7.85 15.36
N GLY A 180 -3.98 -7.18 14.26
CA GLY A 180 -3.80 -5.73 14.25
C GLY A 180 -2.50 -5.24 14.89
N ARG A 181 -1.62 -6.13 15.36
CA ARG A 181 -0.27 -5.81 15.87
C ARG A 181 0.76 -6.04 14.80
N VAL A 182 1.71 -5.12 14.72
CA VAL A 182 2.87 -5.27 13.86
C VAL A 182 4.14 -5.12 14.66
N LYS A 183 5.14 -5.93 14.31
CA LYS A 183 6.50 -5.77 14.82
C LYS A 183 7.47 -5.86 13.66
N VAL A 184 8.46 -4.98 13.66
CA VAL A 184 9.65 -5.08 12.80
C VAL A 184 10.85 -5.30 13.69
N MET A 185 11.58 -6.37 13.40
CA MET A 185 12.75 -6.80 14.13
C MET A 185 13.99 -6.67 13.24
N LEU A 186 15.11 -6.31 13.86
CA LEU A 186 16.44 -6.38 13.26
C LEU A 186 17.26 -7.40 14.02
N THR A 187 17.73 -8.42 13.32
CA THR A 187 18.63 -9.46 13.84
C THR A 187 20.03 -9.20 13.31
N ASP A 188 21.00 -8.98 14.19
CA ASP A 188 22.40 -8.87 13.77
C ASP A 188 22.94 -10.23 13.30
N ARG A 189 23.95 -10.23 12.41
CA ARG A 189 24.44 -11.43 11.69
C ARG A 189 24.64 -12.66 12.59
N ASN A 190 25.21 -12.45 13.78
CA ASN A 190 25.45 -13.47 14.80
C ASN A 190 24.98 -12.99 16.19
N GLY A 191 24.08 -12.01 16.23
CA GLY A 191 23.81 -11.23 17.42
C GLY A 191 22.36 -11.31 17.89
N PRO A 192 22.02 -10.54 18.94
CA PRO A 192 20.66 -10.45 19.42
C PRO A 192 19.75 -9.82 18.37
N SER A 193 18.46 -10.09 18.51
CA SER A 193 17.43 -9.37 17.77
C SER A 193 16.91 -8.20 18.60
N ARG A 194 16.64 -7.07 17.97
CA ARG A 194 16.01 -5.91 18.60
C ARG A 194 14.80 -5.42 17.82
N THR A 195 13.85 -4.84 18.53
CA THR A 195 12.66 -4.24 17.95
C THR A 195 12.99 -2.88 17.35
N LEU A 196 12.68 -2.68 16.07
CA LEU A 196 12.74 -1.38 15.41
C LEU A 196 11.39 -0.66 15.43
N LEU A 197 10.30 -1.42 15.33
CA LEU A 197 8.93 -0.94 15.38
C LEU A 197 8.07 -1.95 16.12
N SER A 198 7.21 -1.47 17.02
CA SER A 198 6.11 -2.23 17.59
C SER A 198 4.90 -1.30 17.64
N ALA A 199 3.83 -1.67 16.95
CA ALA A 199 2.64 -0.84 16.88
C ALA A 199 1.37 -1.69 16.85
N GLN A 200 0.27 -1.11 17.31
CA GLN A 200 -1.06 -1.72 17.38
C GLN A 200 -2.05 -0.81 16.67
N GLY A 201 -2.81 -1.38 15.75
CA GLY A 201 -3.93 -0.71 15.12
C GLY A 201 -5.21 -0.75 15.96
N PRO A 202 -6.22 0.02 15.54
CA PRO A 202 -7.42 0.33 16.32
C PRO A 202 -8.45 -0.81 16.40
N GLY A 203 -8.16 -1.98 15.85
CA GLY A 203 -9.03 -3.15 15.92
C GLY A 203 -8.31 -4.41 15.46
N GLU A 204 -8.77 -5.55 15.96
CA GLU A 204 -8.33 -6.87 15.51
C GLU A 204 -8.47 -6.95 13.99
N TYR A 205 -7.40 -7.35 13.29
CA TYR A 205 -7.33 -7.49 11.83
C TYR A 205 -7.39 -6.21 10.98
N THR A 206 -7.37 -5.01 11.58
CA THR A 206 -7.51 -3.75 10.80
C THR A 206 -6.19 -3.07 10.44
N TYR A 207 -5.06 -3.58 10.94
CA TYR A 207 -3.74 -3.00 10.75
C TYR A 207 -2.69 -4.08 10.53
N GLY A 208 -1.84 -3.88 9.53
CA GLY A 208 -0.82 -4.84 9.15
C GLY A 208 0.29 -4.17 8.35
N LEU A 209 1.39 -4.89 8.17
CA LEU A 209 2.46 -4.51 7.26
C LEU A 209 2.40 -5.40 6.01
N GLY A 210 2.46 -4.75 4.85
CA GLY A 210 2.70 -5.38 3.56
C GLY A 210 4.20 -5.62 3.38
N ALA A 211 4.79 -4.94 2.40
CA ALA A 211 6.21 -5.08 2.12
C ALA A 211 7.06 -4.31 3.15
N VAL A 212 8.13 -4.95 3.63
CA VAL A 212 9.15 -4.38 4.50
C VAL A 212 10.51 -4.79 3.95
N PHE A 213 11.41 -3.85 3.66
CA PHE A 213 12.75 -4.20 3.16
C PHE A 213 13.75 -3.04 3.30
N TRP A 214 15.04 -3.37 3.24
CA TRP A 214 16.13 -2.42 3.35
C TRP A 214 16.14 -1.39 2.23
N ALA A 215 16.49 -0.16 2.58
CA ALA A 215 16.99 0.79 1.60
C ALA A 215 18.36 0.36 1.06
N PRO A 216 18.72 0.71 -0.18
CA PRO A 216 19.99 0.30 -0.80
C PRO A 216 21.26 0.79 -0.08
N ASN A 217 21.14 1.79 0.81
CA ASN A 217 22.24 2.30 1.61
C ASN A 217 22.38 1.58 2.98
N TRP A 218 21.46 0.67 3.30
CA TRP A 218 21.45 -0.12 4.54
C TRP A 218 21.38 0.70 5.83
N GLN A 219 20.92 1.96 5.76
CA GLN A 219 20.79 2.85 6.92
C GLN A 219 19.36 2.97 7.45
N TRP A 220 18.38 2.59 6.63
CA TRP A 220 16.97 2.65 6.97
C TRP A 220 16.18 1.59 6.20
N ILE A 221 14.95 1.37 6.64
CA ILE A 221 14.03 0.35 6.14
C ILE A 221 12.76 1.06 5.68
N ALA A 222 12.19 0.62 4.57
CA ALA A 222 10.84 1.01 4.19
C ALA A 222 9.84 -0.05 4.64
N ALA A 223 8.65 0.38 5.05
CA ALA A 223 7.53 -0.50 5.33
C ALA A 223 6.23 0.09 4.74
N ASP A 224 5.29 -0.77 4.35
CA ASP A 224 3.98 -0.36 3.85
C ASP A 224 2.86 -0.81 4.80
N ASP A 225 2.21 0.14 5.47
CA ASP A 225 1.04 -0.09 6.33
C ASP A 225 -0.26 0.46 5.73
N GLY A 226 -0.27 0.71 4.41
CA GLY A 226 -1.20 1.65 3.77
C GLY A 226 -0.60 3.05 3.64
N ARG A 227 0.48 3.33 4.36
CA ARG A 227 1.38 4.47 4.16
C ARG A 227 2.76 3.89 3.91
N ILE A 228 3.64 4.65 3.26
CA ILE A 228 5.05 4.28 3.24
C ILE A 228 5.71 4.89 4.47
N LEU A 229 6.28 4.02 5.29
CA LEU A 229 7.04 4.37 6.49
C LEU A 229 8.53 4.28 6.19
N ILE A 230 9.32 5.17 6.78
CA ILE A 230 10.77 5.04 6.91
C ILE A 230 11.09 4.73 8.37
N ILE A 231 11.81 3.64 8.61
CA ILE A 231 12.28 3.20 9.91
C ILE A 231 13.81 3.28 9.92
N THR A 232 14.35 4.19 10.72
CA THR A 232 15.81 4.30 10.92
C THR A 232 16.29 3.29 11.95
N ILE A 233 17.49 2.76 11.75
CA ILE A 233 18.06 1.71 12.60
C ILE A 233 18.91 2.28 13.75
N GLY A 234 18.75 3.55 14.11
CA GLY A 234 19.46 4.14 15.25
C GLY A 234 19.11 3.49 16.60
N HIS A 235 19.72 4.00 17.66
CA HIS A 235 19.36 3.71 19.05
C HIS A 235 19.04 5.03 19.76
N PRO A 236 17.75 5.36 19.98
CA PRO A 236 16.56 4.59 19.64
C PRO A 236 16.24 4.57 18.12
N PRO A 237 15.49 3.57 17.63
CA PRO A 237 14.97 3.59 16.27
C PRO A 237 13.85 4.64 16.13
N VAL A 238 13.77 5.28 14.96
CA VAL A 238 12.74 6.30 14.68
C VAL A 238 11.95 5.89 13.45
N THR A 239 10.62 5.84 13.59
CA THR A 239 9.65 5.57 12.50
C THR A 239 8.93 6.85 12.11
N ARG A 240 8.85 7.13 10.81
CA ARG A 240 8.21 8.32 10.25
C ARG A 240 7.39 7.98 9.00
N VAL A 241 6.33 8.75 8.74
CA VAL A 241 5.53 8.60 7.52
C VAL A 241 6.18 9.37 6.38
N LEU A 242 6.52 8.69 5.29
CA LEU A 242 6.99 9.31 4.05
C LEU A 242 5.82 9.83 3.21
N THR A 243 4.78 9.02 3.05
CA THR A 243 3.57 9.39 2.30
C THR A 243 2.36 8.59 2.78
N THR A 244 1.18 9.22 2.78
CA THR A 244 -0.11 8.60 3.11
C THR A 244 -0.91 8.18 1.88
N GLU A 245 -0.36 8.37 0.68
CA GLU A 245 -1.08 8.15 -0.57
C GLU A 245 -0.94 6.72 -1.10
N SER A 246 -0.07 5.91 -0.48
CA SER A 246 0.02 4.49 -0.75
C SER A 246 -1.29 3.80 -0.36
N SER A 247 -1.44 2.56 -0.79
CA SER A 247 -2.29 1.62 -0.09
C SER A 247 -1.53 0.33 0.10
N GLN A 248 -1.95 -0.45 1.09
CA GLN A 248 -1.39 -1.76 1.30
C GLN A 248 -1.77 -2.61 0.07
N GLY A 249 -0.75 -3.01 -0.69
CA GLY A 249 -0.94 -3.99 -1.75
C GLY A 249 -1.40 -5.31 -1.14
N ALA A 250 -2.61 -5.75 -1.45
CA ALA A 250 -3.01 -7.13 -1.17
C ALA A 250 -2.20 -8.08 -2.08
N PHE A 251 -1.78 -9.21 -1.52
CA PHE A 251 -1.47 -10.50 -2.17
C PHE A 251 -0.02 -11.01 -2.26
N ASP A 252 1.04 -10.21 -2.15
CA ASP A 252 2.42 -10.74 -2.10
C ASP A 252 3.42 -9.62 -1.80
N ALA A 253 4.47 -9.87 -1.00
CA ALA A 253 5.61 -8.96 -0.89
C ALA A 253 6.29 -8.74 -2.26
N GLY A 254 6.16 -9.70 -3.19
CA GLY A 254 6.61 -9.56 -4.58
C GLY A 254 5.91 -8.45 -5.38
N LEU A 255 4.70 -8.04 -4.97
CA LEU A 255 3.93 -6.97 -5.64
C LEU A 255 3.99 -5.65 -4.89
N ALA A 256 5.08 -5.38 -4.16
CA ALA A 256 5.27 -4.09 -3.51
C ALA A 256 5.01 -2.95 -4.51
N ARG A 257 4.13 -2.03 -4.12
CA ARG A 257 3.71 -0.88 -4.92
C ARG A 257 4.66 0.31 -4.76
N PHE A 258 5.85 0.07 -4.21
CA PHE A 258 6.90 1.05 -4.03
C PHE A 258 8.28 0.43 -4.28
N ALA A 259 9.24 1.29 -4.63
CA ALA A 259 10.61 0.90 -4.93
C ALA A 259 11.60 1.94 -4.40
N LEU A 260 12.77 1.48 -3.97
CA LEU A 260 13.80 2.31 -3.34
C LEU A 260 15.05 2.37 -4.22
N THR A 261 15.68 3.54 -4.28
CA THR A 261 17.02 3.69 -4.86
C THR A 261 17.88 4.55 -3.93
N GLY A 262 19.19 4.22 -3.86
CA GLY A 262 20.17 5.04 -3.13
C GLY A 262 20.46 6.37 -3.83
N ALA A 263 20.14 6.50 -5.12
CA ALA A 263 20.34 7.74 -5.87
C ALA A 263 19.39 8.85 -5.42
N SER A 264 19.92 10.07 -5.29
CA SER A 264 19.12 11.29 -5.08
C SER A 264 18.67 11.84 -6.44
N ILE A 265 17.56 11.33 -6.96
CA ILE A 265 17.06 11.65 -8.29
C ILE A 265 16.39 13.02 -8.32
N LEU A 266 15.67 13.37 -7.24
CA LEU A 266 14.89 14.59 -7.14
C LEU A 266 15.62 15.74 -6.43
N THR A 267 16.95 15.74 -6.44
CA THR A 267 17.72 16.81 -5.79
C THR A 267 17.26 18.17 -6.35
N PRO A 268 16.98 19.17 -5.50
CA PRO A 268 16.64 20.51 -5.97
C PRO A 268 17.72 21.02 -6.94
N ALA A 269 17.33 21.74 -8.00
CA ALA A 269 18.28 22.52 -8.77
C ALA A 269 19.04 23.44 -7.80
N ARG A 270 20.38 23.42 -7.88
CA ARG A 270 21.22 24.35 -7.14
C ARG A 270 21.07 25.76 -7.70
#